data_AF-A0A1B9ACJ0-F1
#
_entry.id   AF-A0A1B9ACJ0-F1
#
_cell.length_a   1.000
_cell.length_b   1.000
_cell.length_c   1.000
_cell.angle_alpha   90.00
_cell.angle_beta   90.00
_cell.angle_gamma   90.00
#
_symmetry.space_group_name_H-M   'P 1'
#
loop_
_entity.id
_entity.type
_entity.pdbx_description
1 polymer ?
#
loop_
_entity_poly.entity_id
_entity_poly.type
_entity_poly.pdbx_seq_one_letter_code
_entity_poly.pdbx_strand_id
1 'polypeptide(L)'
;MKKLKRNTILVLLYFLFVPFVISVGALGLALALGEATSYYALFLYIASGIWAGVHFAKKDTEPKTSVARFLPVSLPALVAVSLGAVLMLATKGFVGENLWGVYVFGFFPFLPYNFITFLTGLRIAGLLAPFLYYFMFLLAYLIYHRRALKLSIAVSGTAVFVLCITTIGITHWHRIQEVLPSYGFKYENGYSSVDLEPYYVHNENNKLPKLNEPATFSINNQEEMPVLDGAEAAFPVYSAFANAVYTGISDIYFNNKRQIEVVSFTNTIYAFERLVKGEVDIFFGAQPSQEQKQLAERFDKELVLTPIGKEAFVFFVNSKNSVDNLATNQIRDIYSGKLTNCNAVGGSDEKIRAFQRPQGSGSQTIMQVVMSDTPLMDPLKEEVSGMGDLIEEVANYRNYKNALGYSFRFFTTGMNPSREIKLLSIDGVEPNEENIRSGKYPFVVNLYAITIKDNPNKHITPFLEWMQGPQGQQIVGEIGYVPLKMEGRE
;
A
#
# COMPACT_ATOMS: atom_id res chain seq x y z
N MET A 1 16.50 2.44 -57.92
CA MET A 1 16.33 1.19 -57.14
C MET A 1 17.51 0.83 -56.22
N LYS A 2 18.78 0.74 -56.67
CA LYS A 2 19.93 0.37 -55.79
C LYS A 2 20.15 1.31 -54.59
N LYS A 3 19.94 2.63 -54.76
CA LYS A 3 20.12 3.65 -53.70
C LYS A 3 19.02 3.61 -52.62
N LEU A 4 17.75 3.46 -53.04
CA LEU A 4 16.62 3.30 -52.12
C LEU A 4 16.82 2.06 -51.24
N LYS A 5 17.28 0.94 -51.84
CA LYS A 5 17.65 -0.28 -51.10
C LYS A 5 18.76 -0.03 -50.07
N ARG A 6 19.80 0.75 -50.40
CA ARG A 6 20.91 1.05 -49.47
C ARG A 6 20.46 1.85 -48.24
N ASN A 7 19.67 2.89 -48.43
CA ASN A 7 19.20 3.73 -47.32
C ASN A 7 18.24 2.96 -46.41
N THR A 8 17.36 2.12 -46.98
CA THR A 8 16.50 1.20 -46.21
C THR A 8 17.32 0.20 -45.39
N ILE A 9 18.37 -0.40 -45.97
CA ILE A 9 19.26 -1.34 -45.26
C ILE A 9 19.96 -0.66 -44.07
N LEU A 10 20.44 0.57 -44.24
CA LEU A 10 21.06 1.32 -43.14
C LEU A 10 20.05 1.63 -42.04
N VAL A 11 18.83 2.03 -42.39
CA VAL A 11 17.79 2.28 -41.39
C VAL A 11 17.45 0.99 -40.62
N LEU A 12 17.20 -0.12 -41.30
CA LEU A 12 16.92 -1.40 -40.63
C LEU A 12 18.09 -1.85 -39.74
N LEU A 13 19.32 -1.66 -40.19
CA LEU A 13 20.51 -2.02 -39.43
C LEU A 13 20.60 -1.25 -38.11
N TYR A 14 20.55 0.09 -38.15
CA TYR A 14 20.81 0.91 -36.96
C TYR A 14 19.58 1.15 -36.10
N PHE A 15 18.36 1.09 -36.64
CA PHE A 15 17.16 1.31 -35.84
C PHE A 15 16.52 0.02 -35.31
N LEU A 16 16.83 -1.14 -35.89
CA LEU A 16 16.27 -2.43 -35.48
C LEU A 16 17.35 -3.46 -35.09
N PHE A 17 18.29 -3.77 -35.98
CA PHE A 17 19.22 -4.88 -35.72
C PHE A 17 20.25 -4.57 -34.61
N VAL A 18 20.91 -3.41 -34.67
CA VAL A 18 21.86 -2.98 -33.63
C VAL A 18 21.21 -2.92 -32.25
N PRO A 19 20.09 -2.21 -32.02
CA PRO A 19 19.47 -2.19 -30.70
C PRO A 19 19.05 -3.58 -30.24
N PHE A 20 18.57 -4.45 -31.14
CA PHE A 20 18.26 -5.84 -30.79
C PHE A 20 19.46 -6.63 -30.28
N VAL A 21 20.62 -6.54 -30.96
CA VAL A 21 21.85 -7.21 -30.50
C VAL A 21 22.29 -6.68 -29.13
N ILE A 22 22.22 -5.36 -28.93
CA ILE A 22 22.54 -4.75 -27.63
C ILE A 22 21.57 -5.24 -26.55
N SER A 23 20.28 -5.37 -26.85
CA SER A 23 19.28 -5.88 -25.91
C SER A 23 19.48 -7.34 -25.55
N VAL A 24 19.87 -8.20 -26.48
CA VAL A 24 20.25 -9.59 -26.18
C VAL A 24 21.50 -9.63 -25.28
N GLY A 25 22.49 -8.78 -25.55
CA GLY A 25 23.67 -8.67 -24.68
C GLY A 25 23.34 -8.16 -23.28
N ALA A 26 22.47 -7.15 -23.18
CA ALA A 26 22.00 -6.59 -21.91
C ALA A 26 21.21 -7.62 -21.10
N LEU A 27 20.37 -8.43 -21.75
CA LEU A 27 19.69 -9.56 -21.13
C LEU A 27 20.69 -10.57 -20.57
N GLY A 28 21.67 -10.99 -21.38
CA GLY A 28 22.71 -11.93 -20.93
C GLY A 28 23.50 -11.41 -19.73
N LEU A 29 23.82 -10.11 -19.71
CA LEU A 29 24.50 -9.47 -18.59
C LEU A 29 23.65 -9.46 -17.33
N ALA A 30 22.36 -9.09 -17.44
CA ALA A 30 21.42 -9.08 -16.31
C ALA A 30 21.23 -10.47 -15.71
N LEU A 31 21.13 -11.51 -16.55
CA LEU A 31 21.04 -12.90 -16.10
C LEU A 31 22.32 -13.39 -15.42
N ALA A 32 23.49 -12.95 -15.88
CA ALA A 32 24.77 -13.41 -15.35
C ALA A 32 25.21 -12.71 -14.06
N LEU A 33 24.90 -11.41 -13.92
CA LEU A 33 25.41 -10.56 -12.84
C LEU A 33 24.34 -10.10 -11.85
N GLY A 34 23.08 -10.49 -12.06
CA GLY A 34 21.95 -10.16 -11.20
C GLY A 34 21.27 -8.84 -11.53
N GLU A 35 20.12 -8.61 -10.89
CA GLU A 35 19.13 -7.59 -11.25
C GLU A 35 19.67 -6.17 -11.22
N ALA A 36 20.55 -5.86 -10.25
CA ALA A 36 21.18 -4.54 -10.09
C ALA A 36 21.97 -4.11 -11.34
N THR A 37 22.40 -5.07 -12.18
CA THR A 37 23.12 -4.76 -13.42
C THR A 37 22.25 -4.28 -14.56
N SER A 38 20.92 -4.38 -14.42
CA SER A 38 19.97 -3.87 -15.40
C SER A 38 20.11 -2.36 -15.59
N TYR A 39 20.35 -1.57 -14.55
CA TYR A 39 20.60 -0.12 -14.71
C TYR A 39 21.94 0.16 -15.40
N TYR A 40 22.98 -0.63 -15.15
CA TYR A 40 24.28 -0.47 -15.83
C TYR A 40 24.18 -0.76 -17.33
N ALA A 41 23.25 -1.63 -17.75
CA ALA A 41 22.99 -1.88 -19.16
C ALA A 41 22.52 -0.62 -19.93
N LEU A 42 21.99 0.41 -19.26
CA LEU A 42 21.64 1.69 -19.89
C LEU A 42 22.87 2.38 -20.51
N PHE A 43 24.06 2.21 -19.94
CA PHE A 43 25.30 2.72 -20.52
C PHE A 43 25.62 2.07 -21.88
N LEU A 44 25.24 0.80 -22.09
CA LEU A 44 25.41 0.12 -23.38
C LEU A 44 24.55 0.78 -24.45
N TYR A 45 23.31 1.17 -24.13
CA TYR A 45 22.42 1.87 -25.05
C TYR A 45 22.92 3.28 -25.37
N ILE A 46 23.45 4.00 -24.39
CA ILE A 46 24.09 5.31 -24.60
C ILE A 46 25.30 5.18 -25.54
N ALA A 47 26.24 4.29 -25.22
CA ALA A 47 27.47 4.10 -25.99
C ALA A 47 27.19 3.60 -27.41
N SER A 48 26.33 2.60 -27.55
CA SER A 48 25.94 2.05 -28.85
C SER A 48 25.13 3.03 -29.69
N GLY A 49 24.29 3.86 -29.06
CA GLY A 49 23.57 4.95 -29.73
C GLY A 49 24.53 5.99 -30.32
N ILE A 50 25.50 6.48 -29.54
CA ILE A 50 26.54 7.40 -30.04
C ILE A 50 27.30 6.78 -31.22
N TRP A 51 27.80 5.54 -31.05
CA TRP A 51 28.54 4.84 -32.08
C TRP A 51 27.71 4.67 -33.37
N ALA A 52 26.47 4.21 -33.22
CA ALA A 52 25.54 4.01 -34.32
C ALA A 52 25.25 5.33 -35.06
N GLY A 53 25.04 6.42 -34.33
CA GLY A 53 24.80 7.75 -34.90
C GLY A 53 25.98 8.26 -35.72
N VAL A 54 27.20 8.17 -35.19
CA VAL A 54 28.43 8.54 -35.92
C VAL A 54 28.63 7.66 -37.14
N HIS A 55 28.45 6.35 -37.01
CA HIS A 55 28.70 5.41 -38.08
C HIS A 55 27.65 5.49 -39.20
N PHE A 56 26.39 5.74 -38.84
CA PHE A 56 25.34 6.05 -39.81
C PHE A 56 25.65 7.35 -40.55
N ALA A 57 26.05 8.41 -39.84
CA ALA A 57 26.38 9.71 -40.44
C ALA A 57 27.55 9.62 -41.43
N LYS A 58 28.58 8.81 -41.15
CA LYS A 58 29.68 8.53 -42.08
C LYS A 58 29.21 7.88 -43.39
N LYS A 59 28.15 7.08 -43.34
CA LYS A 59 27.56 6.39 -44.50
C LYS A 59 26.51 7.23 -45.22
N ASP A 60 25.94 8.24 -44.55
CA ASP A 60 24.91 9.14 -45.08
C ASP A 60 25.49 10.38 -45.77
N THR A 61 26.21 10.15 -46.86
CA THR A 61 26.95 11.19 -47.60
C THR A 61 26.14 11.87 -48.70
N GLU A 62 24.91 11.44 -48.96
CA GLU A 62 24.10 11.94 -50.08
C GLU A 62 23.67 13.41 -49.87
N PRO A 63 23.78 14.30 -50.88
CA PRO A 63 23.28 15.66 -50.77
C PRO A 63 21.75 15.65 -50.60
N LYS A 64 21.27 16.27 -49.52
CA LYS A 64 19.86 16.29 -49.09
C LYS A 64 19.54 17.67 -48.55
N THR A 65 18.27 18.08 -48.64
CA THR A 65 17.78 19.23 -47.88
C THR A 65 17.89 18.94 -46.37
N SER A 66 18.00 19.98 -45.54
CA SER A 66 18.09 19.78 -44.08
C SER A 66 16.90 18.96 -43.54
N VAL A 67 15.69 19.19 -44.05
CA VAL A 67 14.50 18.42 -43.65
C VAL A 67 14.64 16.95 -44.03
N ALA A 68 14.98 16.63 -45.28
CA ALA A 68 15.14 15.25 -45.74
C ALA A 68 16.29 14.50 -45.05
N ARG A 69 17.28 15.25 -44.52
CA ARG A 69 18.40 14.70 -43.76
C ARG A 69 18.02 14.38 -42.31
N PHE A 70 17.43 15.35 -41.59
CA PHE A 70 17.22 15.24 -40.15
C PHE A 70 15.88 14.63 -39.74
N LEU A 71 14.82 14.81 -40.54
CA LEU A 71 13.49 14.32 -40.16
C LEU A 71 13.48 12.79 -39.95
N PRO A 72 13.95 11.94 -40.89
CA PRO A 72 13.84 10.49 -40.74
C PRO A 72 14.63 9.93 -39.55
N VAL A 73 15.80 10.53 -39.25
CA VAL A 73 16.65 10.10 -38.13
C VAL A 73 16.16 10.61 -36.78
N SER A 74 15.36 11.68 -36.77
CA SER A 74 14.75 12.21 -35.54
C SER A 74 13.49 11.46 -35.11
N LEU A 75 12.78 10.82 -36.06
CA LEU A 75 11.49 10.18 -35.81
C LEU A 75 11.53 9.17 -34.65
N PRO A 76 12.48 8.22 -34.54
CA PRO A 76 12.44 7.22 -33.47
C PRO A 76 12.61 7.82 -32.08
N ALA A 77 13.49 8.83 -31.93
CA ALA A 77 13.67 9.54 -30.67
C ALA A 77 12.44 10.39 -30.31
N LEU A 78 11.84 11.07 -31.30
CA LEU A 78 10.62 11.85 -31.12
C LEU A 78 9.42 10.96 -30.76
N VAL A 79 9.26 9.82 -31.42
CA VAL A 79 8.20 8.85 -31.11
C VAL A 79 8.41 8.29 -29.71
N ALA A 80 9.64 7.91 -29.33
CA ALA A 80 9.93 7.42 -27.99
C ALA A 80 9.55 8.45 -26.91
N VAL A 81 10.06 9.69 -27.01
CA VAL A 81 9.78 10.69 -25.97
C VAL A 81 8.31 11.14 -25.96
N SER A 82 7.66 11.23 -27.13
CA SER A 82 6.27 11.68 -27.22
C SER A 82 5.31 10.60 -26.76
N LEU A 83 5.50 9.35 -27.18
CA LEU A 83 4.70 8.23 -26.70
C LEU A 83 4.90 8.03 -25.20
N GLY A 84 6.13 8.15 -24.70
CA GLY A 84 6.40 8.13 -23.26
C GLY A 84 5.66 9.25 -22.51
N ALA A 85 5.66 10.48 -23.02
CA ALA A 85 4.93 11.59 -22.40
C ALA A 85 3.40 11.39 -22.43
N VAL A 86 2.84 10.91 -23.55
CA VAL A 86 1.41 10.59 -23.64
C VAL A 86 1.02 9.48 -22.67
N LEU A 87 1.83 8.42 -22.58
CA LEU A 87 1.57 7.31 -21.65
C LEU A 87 1.69 7.75 -20.20
N MET A 88 2.69 8.56 -19.85
CA MET A 88 2.79 9.15 -18.52
C MET A 88 1.53 9.93 -18.15
N LEU A 89 1.01 10.77 -19.04
CA LEU A 89 -0.25 11.48 -18.80
C LEU A 89 -1.43 10.52 -18.67
N ALA A 90 -1.55 9.57 -19.59
CA ALA A 90 -2.68 8.62 -19.65
C ALA A 90 -2.74 7.70 -18.42
N THR A 91 -1.59 7.33 -17.86
CA THR A 91 -1.49 6.44 -16.70
C THR A 91 -1.20 7.19 -15.40
N LYS A 92 -1.26 8.53 -15.40
CA LYS A 92 -0.90 9.39 -14.26
C LYS A 92 0.48 9.03 -13.67
N GLY A 93 1.41 8.65 -14.54
CA GLY A 93 2.76 8.23 -14.22
C GLY A 93 2.92 6.80 -13.70
N PHE A 94 1.83 6.01 -13.60
CA PHE A 94 1.93 4.60 -13.21
C PHE A 94 2.44 3.76 -14.39
N VAL A 95 3.64 3.19 -14.26
CA VAL A 95 4.24 2.32 -15.28
C VAL A 95 3.79 0.85 -15.17
N GLY A 96 2.94 0.54 -14.18
CA GLY A 96 2.32 -0.76 -13.98
C GLY A 96 1.19 -1.07 -14.97
N GLU A 97 0.54 -0.03 -15.51
CA GLU A 97 -0.61 -0.16 -16.42
C GLU A 97 -0.29 -0.93 -17.70
N ASN A 98 -1.24 -1.77 -18.12
CA ASN A 98 -1.16 -2.55 -19.37
C ASN A 98 -0.97 -1.67 -20.62
N LEU A 99 -1.38 -0.40 -20.55
CA LEU A 99 -1.22 0.57 -21.63
C LEU A 99 0.24 0.76 -22.06
N TRP A 100 1.20 0.60 -21.13
CA TRP A 100 2.64 0.67 -21.44
C TRP A 100 3.13 -0.45 -22.37
N GLY A 101 2.35 -1.52 -22.53
CA GLY A 101 2.60 -2.55 -23.54
C GLY A 101 2.75 -1.97 -24.95
N VAL A 102 2.01 -0.91 -25.30
CA VAL A 102 2.14 -0.25 -26.61
C VAL A 102 3.55 0.31 -26.84
N TYR A 103 4.18 0.87 -25.81
CA TYR A 103 5.56 1.33 -25.87
C TYR A 103 6.54 0.15 -25.98
N VAL A 104 6.38 -0.85 -25.11
CA VAL A 104 7.27 -2.01 -25.05
C VAL A 104 7.27 -2.79 -26.37
N PHE A 105 6.10 -3.10 -26.92
CA PHE A 105 5.96 -3.81 -28.19
C PHE A 105 6.22 -2.92 -29.41
N GLY A 106 5.92 -1.62 -29.32
CA GLY A 106 6.24 -0.64 -30.38
C GLY A 106 7.74 -0.48 -30.59
N PHE A 107 8.53 -0.64 -29.52
CA PHE A 107 10.00 -0.67 -29.55
C PHE A 107 10.53 -2.11 -29.48
N PHE A 108 10.02 -2.98 -30.36
CA PHE A 108 10.32 -4.41 -30.34
C PHE A 108 11.81 -4.81 -30.34
N PRO A 109 12.77 -4.05 -30.92
CA PRO A 109 14.19 -4.39 -30.79
C PRO A 109 14.66 -4.48 -29.35
N PHE A 110 14.00 -3.76 -28.43
CA PHE A 110 14.36 -3.70 -27.02
C PHE A 110 13.71 -4.79 -26.17
N LEU A 111 12.85 -5.65 -26.76
CA LEU A 111 12.12 -6.69 -26.04
C LEU A 111 12.99 -7.62 -25.19
N PRO A 112 14.18 -8.09 -25.63
CA PRO A 112 15.01 -8.95 -24.78
C PRO A 112 15.38 -8.30 -23.44
N TYR A 113 15.66 -6.99 -23.43
CA TYR A 113 16.00 -6.25 -22.23
C TYR A 113 14.76 -5.80 -21.44
N ASN A 114 13.70 -5.41 -22.14
CA ASN A 114 12.40 -5.14 -21.51
C ASN A 114 11.87 -6.39 -20.77
N PHE A 115 12.05 -7.58 -21.33
CA PHE A 115 11.63 -8.83 -20.68
C PHE A 115 12.24 -8.97 -19.28
N ILE A 116 13.57 -8.86 -19.16
CA ILE A 116 14.23 -9.03 -17.85
C ILE A 116 13.94 -7.86 -16.90
N THR A 117 13.88 -6.62 -17.40
CA THR A 117 13.58 -5.46 -16.55
C THR A 117 12.14 -5.45 -16.05
N PHE A 118 11.18 -5.97 -16.82
CA PHE A 118 9.80 -6.13 -16.35
C PHE A 118 9.65 -7.30 -15.40
N LEU A 119 10.33 -8.43 -15.67
CA LEU A 119 10.36 -9.59 -14.77
C LEU A 119 10.92 -9.26 -13.39
N THR A 120 11.94 -8.40 -13.33
CA THR A 120 12.65 -8.02 -12.10
C THR A 120 12.10 -6.75 -11.45
N GLY A 121 10.97 -6.23 -11.91
CA GLY A 121 10.35 -5.00 -11.38
C GLY A 121 11.08 -3.69 -11.75
N LEU A 122 12.20 -3.73 -12.48
CA LEU A 122 12.98 -2.58 -12.95
C LEU A 122 12.40 -1.94 -14.22
N ARG A 123 11.07 -1.80 -14.30
CA ARG A 123 10.31 -1.38 -15.51
C ARG A 123 10.82 -0.05 -16.11
N ILE A 124 11.19 0.91 -15.26
CA ILE A 124 11.74 2.22 -15.69
C ILE A 124 13.01 2.05 -16.54
N ALA A 125 13.90 1.13 -16.16
CA ALA A 125 15.12 0.88 -16.91
C ALA A 125 14.80 0.38 -18.34
N GLY A 126 13.87 -0.56 -18.46
CA GLY A 126 13.36 -1.03 -19.75
C GLY A 126 12.80 0.10 -20.63
N LEU A 127 11.95 0.95 -20.04
CA LEU A 127 11.32 2.08 -20.75
C LEU A 127 12.31 3.16 -21.20
N LEU A 128 13.41 3.37 -20.46
CA LEU A 128 14.46 4.33 -20.81
C LEU A 128 15.35 3.87 -21.97
N ALA A 129 15.53 2.56 -22.17
CA ALA A 129 16.47 2.04 -23.17
C ALA A 129 16.20 2.51 -24.61
N PRO A 130 14.95 2.43 -25.15
CA PRO A 130 14.63 2.97 -26.47
C PRO A 130 14.93 4.46 -26.59
N PHE A 131 14.52 5.26 -25.60
CA PHE A 131 14.75 6.70 -25.60
C PHE A 131 16.25 7.03 -25.60
N LEU A 132 17.04 6.43 -24.70
CA LEU A 132 18.47 6.69 -24.60
C LEU A 132 19.21 6.32 -25.88
N TYR A 133 18.92 5.15 -26.46
CA TYR A 133 19.55 4.71 -27.70
C TYR A 133 19.27 5.70 -28.85
N TYR A 134 17.98 5.98 -29.12
CA TYR A 134 17.59 6.83 -30.24
C TYR A 134 17.97 8.30 -30.02
N PHE A 135 17.90 8.81 -28.80
CA PHE A 135 18.31 10.17 -28.48
C PHE A 135 19.81 10.37 -28.66
N MET A 136 20.63 9.43 -28.17
CA MET A 136 22.09 9.52 -28.33
C MET A 136 22.53 9.29 -29.77
N PHE A 137 21.82 8.44 -30.53
CA PHE A 137 21.97 8.32 -31.97
C PHE A 137 21.71 9.66 -32.67
N LEU A 138 20.58 10.30 -32.37
CA LEU A 138 20.19 11.58 -32.95
C LEU A 138 21.20 12.67 -32.62
N LEU A 139 21.62 12.77 -31.35
CA LEU A 139 22.59 13.76 -30.90
C LEU A 139 23.93 13.61 -31.63
N ALA A 140 24.46 12.39 -31.72
CA ALA A 140 25.70 12.12 -32.45
C ALA A 140 25.58 12.46 -33.95
N TYR A 141 24.45 12.13 -34.56
CA TYR A 141 24.18 12.46 -35.97
C TYR A 141 24.08 13.99 -36.20
N LEU A 142 23.40 14.72 -35.31
CA LEU A 142 23.30 16.18 -35.35
C LEU A 142 24.66 16.85 -35.21
N ILE A 143 25.51 16.39 -34.28
CA ILE A 143 26.87 16.92 -34.07
C ILE A 143 27.71 16.72 -35.34
N TYR A 144 27.65 15.52 -35.94
CA TYR A 144 28.43 15.20 -37.13
C TYR A 144 28.03 16.08 -38.33
N HIS A 145 26.73 16.33 -38.51
CA HIS A 145 26.20 17.15 -39.61
C HIS A 145 25.79 18.57 -39.20
N ARG A 146 26.36 19.12 -38.12
CA ARG A 146 25.99 20.43 -37.55
C ARG A 146 25.96 21.58 -38.56
N ARG A 147 26.83 21.54 -39.58
CA ARG A 147 26.89 22.56 -40.66
C ARG A 147 25.68 22.53 -41.60
N ALA A 148 25.00 21.39 -41.72
CA ALA A 148 23.81 21.23 -42.56
C ALA A 148 22.50 21.49 -41.81
N LEU A 149 22.56 21.69 -40.48
CA LEU A 149 21.40 21.88 -39.61
C LEU A 149 20.90 23.33 -39.69
N LYS A 150 19.65 23.50 -40.11
CA LYS A 150 18.98 24.80 -40.03
C LYS A 150 18.54 25.08 -38.60
N LEU A 151 18.73 26.33 -38.16
CA LEU A 151 18.33 26.77 -36.83
C LEU A 151 16.85 26.53 -36.54
N SER A 152 15.96 26.76 -37.51
CA SER A 152 14.52 26.52 -37.33
C SER A 152 14.20 25.05 -37.01
N ILE A 153 14.85 24.10 -37.69
CA ILE A 153 14.67 22.66 -37.44
C ILE A 153 15.23 22.28 -36.06
N ALA A 154 16.39 22.83 -35.70
CA ALA A 154 16.98 22.61 -34.38
C ALA A 154 16.05 23.10 -33.27
N VAL A 155 15.55 24.34 -33.38
CA VAL A 155 14.64 24.96 -32.41
C VAL A 155 13.34 24.17 -32.29
N SER A 156 12.70 23.82 -33.41
CA SER A 156 11.45 23.04 -33.38
C SER A 156 11.63 21.65 -32.76
N GLY A 157 12.71 20.95 -33.10
CA GLY A 157 13.01 19.64 -32.52
C GLY A 157 13.26 19.73 -31.01
N THR A 158 14.12 20.66 -30.58
CA THR A 158 14.40 20.89 -29.16
C THR A 158 13.14 21.27 -28.38
N ALA A 159 12.26 22.10 -28.94
CA ALA A 159 11.01 22.48 -28.28
C ALA A 159 10.12 21.27 -27.96
N VAL A 160 10.02 20.29 -28.88
CA VAL A 160 9.23 19.05 -28.64
C VAL A 160 9.86 18.21 -27.52
N PHE A 161 11.19 18.01 -27.52
CA PHE A 161 11.85 17.28 -26.44
C PHE A 161 11.66 17.97 -25.08
N VAL A 162 11.82 19.29 -25.02
CA VAL A 162 11.62 20.07 -23.79
C VAL A 162 10.18 19.91 -23.31
N LEU A 163 9.19 20.04 -24.19
CA LEU A 163 7.79 19.85 -23.84
C LEU A 163 7.51 18.45 -23.28
N CYS A 164 7.96 17.40 -23.97
CA CYS A 164 7.72 16.03 -23.54
C CYS A 164 8.44 15.70 -22.22
N ILE A 165 9.72 16.08 -22.07
CA ILE A 165 10.48 15.85 -20.83
C ILE A 165 9.87 16.64 -19.67
N THR A 166 9.44 17.88 -19.91
CA THR A 166 8.75 18.69 -18.90
C THR A 166 7.44 18.05 -18.49
N THR A 167 6.67 17.54 -19.45
CA THR A 167 5.41 16.81 -19.19
C THR A 167 5.66 15.56 -18.33
N ILE A 168 6.66 14.75 -18.68
CA ILE A 168 7.07 13.58 -17.90
C ILE A 168 7.48 14.00 -16.48
N GLY A 169 8.30 15.05 -16.36
CA GLY A 169 8.79 15.57 -15.09
C GLY A 169 7.67 16.11 -14.18
N ILE A 170 6.74 16.90 -14.74
CA ILE A 170 5.57 17.42 -14.01
C ILE A 170 4.66 16.28 -13.58
N THR A 171 4.38 15.32 -14.47
CA THR A 171 3.53 14.16 -14.15
C THR A 171 4.14 13.34 -13.02
N HIS A 172 5.44 13.06 -13.10
CA HIS A 172 6.16 12.37 -12.04
C HIS A 172 6.20 13.17 -10.74
N TRP A 173 6.38 14.49 -10.81
CA TRP A 173 6.33 15.38 -9.66
C TRP A 173 4.97 15.35 -8.95
N HIS A 174 3.87 15.36 -9.70
CA HIS A 174 2.53 15.17 -9.13
C HIS A 174 2.37 13.79 -8.50
N ARG A 175 2.81 12.75 -9.20
CA ARG A 175 2.72 11.36 -8.72
C ARG A 175 3.40 11.18 -7.37
N ILE A 176 4.63 11.67 -7.17
CA ILE A 176 5.36 11.48 -5.89
C ILE A 176 4.72 12.19 -4.69
N GLN A 177 3.70 13.03 -4.90
CA GLN A 177 2.92 13.63 -3.81
C GLN A 177 1.79 12.71 -3.32
N GLU A 178 1.36 11.78 -4.16
CA GLU A 178 0.20 10.89 -3.93
C GLU A 178 0.64 9.42 -3.81
N VAL A 179 1.70 9.03 -4.50
CA VAL A 179 2.28 7.69 -4.52
C VAL A 179 3.67 7.73 -3.90
N LEU A 180 3.81 7.08 -2.75
CA LEU A 180 5.04 7.01 -1.98
C LEU A 180 5.90 5.82 -2.44
N PRO A 181 7.24 5.92 -2.42
CA PRO A 181 8.11 4.80 -2.77
C PRO A 181 7.94 3.66 -1.77
N SER A 182 7.95 2.38 -2.17
CA SER A 182 7.82 1.26 -1.20
C SER A 182 8.74 1.44 0.00
N TYR A 183 8.21 1.25 1.22
CA TYR A 183 9.03 1.30 2.45
C TYR A 183 9.54 -0.09 2.87
N GLY A 184 9.38 -1.11 2.02
CA GLY A 184 9.87 -2.47 2.28
C GLY A 184 9.14 -3.17 3.43
N PHE A 185 7.95 -2.67 3.81
CA PHE A 185 7.10 -3.34 4.78
C PHE A 185 6.48 -4.57 4.11
N LYS A 186 6.75 -5.77 4.64
CA LYS A 186 6.21 -7.05 4.15
C LYS A 186 4.73 -7.23 4.56
N TYR A 187 3.90 -6.20 4.40
CA TYR A 187 2.48 -6.32 4.69
C TYR A 187 1.77 -6.81 3.43
N GLU A 188 1.46 -8.09 3.37
CA GLU A 188 0.63 -8.68 2.32
C GLU A 188 -0.35 -9.69 2.96
N ASN A 189 -1.57 -9.83 2.42
CA ASN A 189 -2.34 -11.08 2.48
C ASN A 189 -2.64 -11.72 3.86
N GLY A 190 -2.92 -10.93 4.91
CA GLY A 190 -3.36 -11.49 6.21
C GLY A 190 -2.31 -11.55 7.31
N TYR A 191 -1.08 -11.10 7.05
CA TYR A 191 -0.04 -11.02 8.08
C TYR A 191 -0.23 -9.82 9.03
N SER A 192 0.28 -9.95 10.25
CA SER A 192 0.21 -8.91 11.27
C SER A 192 1.18 -7.77 10.99
N SER A 193 0.82 -6.55 11.39
CA SER A 193 1.70 -5.37 11.31
C SER A 193 2.62 -5.23 12.52
N VAL A 194 2.38 -6.03 13.57
CA VAL A 194 3.18 -6.12 14.79
C VAL A 194 3.51 -7.57 15.13
N ASP A 195 4.48 -7.77 16.02
CA ASP A 195 4.74 -9.11 16.56
C ASP A 195 3.58 -9.58 17.46
N LEU A 196 2.84 -10.60 17.00
CA LEU A 196 1.76 -11.21 17.76
C LEU A 196 2.24 -12.40 18.61
N GLU A 197 3.49 -12.82 18.48
CA GLU A 197 4.04 -13.97 19.20
C GLU A 197 3.77 -13.91 20.71
N PRO A 198 3.90 -12.75 21.40
CA PRO A 198 3.62 -12.66 22.83
C PRO A 198 2.15 -12.88 23.23
N TYR A 199 1.23 -12.95 22.27
CA TYR A 199 -0.21 -13.07 22.50
C TYR A 199 -0.79 -14.41 22.02
N TYR A 200 0.01 -15.30 21.43
CA TYR A 200 -0.46 -16.64 21.09
C TYR A 200 -0.68 -17.48 22.35
N VAL A 201 -1.82 -18.17 22.40
CA VAL A 201 -2.21 -19.06 23.51
C VAL A 201 -1.29 -20.29 23.67
N HIS A 202 -0.59 -20.67 22.61
CA HIS A 202 0.38 -21.77 22.60
C HIS A 202 1.81 -21.32 22.96
N ASN A 203 2.06 -20.01 23.06
CA ASN A 203 3.34 -19.51 23.54
C ASN A 203 3.37 -19.63 25.07
N GLU A 204 4.24 -20.49 25.60
CA GLU A 204 4.41 -20.68 27.05
C GLU A 204 4.81 -19.39 27.80
N ASN A 205 5.47 -18.46 27.09
CA ASN A 205 5.92 -17.18 27.60
C ASN A 205 5.00 -16.02 27.18
N ASN A 206 3.74 -16.32 26.83
CA ASN A 206 2.79 -15.28 26.47
C ASN A 206 2.59 -14.27 27.62
N LYS A 207 2.20 -13.05 27.26
CA LYS A 207 1.90 -11.96 28.19
C LYS A 207 0.40 -11.75 28.38
N LEU A 208 -0.41 -12.79 28.18
CA LEU A 208 -1.85 -12.71 28.38
C LEU A 208 -2.16 -12.58 29.88
N PRO A 209 -3.15 -11.74 30.26
CA PRO A 209 -3.66 -11.68 31.62
C PRO A 209 -3.98 -13.05 32.21
N LYS A 210 -3.71 -13.22 33.50
CA LYS A 210 -4.10 -14.40 34.27
C LYS A 210 -5.11 -13.99 35.32
N LEU A 211 -6.21 -14.72 35.40
CA LEU A 211 -7.21 -14.49 36.45
C LEU A 211 -6.61 -14.80 37.82
N ASN A 212 -7.02 -14.02 38.83
CA ASN A 212 -6.61 -14.23 40.22
C ASN A 212 -7.24 -15.48 40.83
N GLU A 213 -8.39 -15.90 40.28
CA GLU A 213 -9.17 -17.06 40.70
C GLU A 213 -9.49 -17.92 39.46
N PRO A 214 -9.84 -19.21 39.64
CA PRO A 214 -10.29 -20.05 38.53
C PRO A 214 -11.44 -19.40 37.74
N ALA A 215 -11.43 -19.60 36.41
CA ALA A 215 -12.50 -19.10 35.57
C ALA A 215 -13.87 -19.68 36.00
N THR A 216 -14.86 -18.81 36.15
CA THR A 216 -16.25 -19.18 36.49
C THR A 216 -16.97 -19.87 35.32
N PHE A 217 -16.39 -19.81 34.12
CA PHE A 217 -16.82 -20.49 32.91
C PHE A 217 -15.62 -21.20 32.28
N SER A 218 -15.80 -22.46 31.87
CA SER A 218 -14.76 -23.21 31.16
C SER A 218 -15.33 -24.17 30.13
N ILE A 219 -14.59 -24.40 29.06
CA ILE A 219 -14.90 -25.34 27.98
C ILE A 219 -13.81 -26.41 27.95
N ASN A 220 -14.20 -27.62 28.33
CA ASN A 220 -13.27 -28.75 28.45
C ASN A 220 -13.19 -29.60 27.19
N ASN A 221 -14.23 -29.60 26.36
CA ASN A 221 -14.26 -30.37 25.12
C ASN A 221 -13.79 -29.50 23.96
N GLN A 222 -12.67 -29.87 23.34
CA GLN A 222 -12.09 -29.16 22.21
C GLN A 222 -13.04 -29.06 21.00
N GLU A 223 -13.91 -30.05 20.80
CA GLU A 223 -14.92 -30.00 19.74
C GLU A 223 -16.06 -29.02 20.06
N GLU A 224 -16.18 -28.55 21.29
CA GLU A 224 -17.23 -27.60 21.65
C GLU A 224 -16.66 -26.17 21.79
N MET A 225 -15.34 -25.99 21.75
CA MET A 225 -14.70 -24.67 21.80
C MET A 225 -15.12 -23.82 20.59
N PRO A 226 -15.69 -22.63 20.81
CA PRO A 226 -15.90 -21.66 19.74
C PRO A 226 -14.59 -21.31 19.03
N VAL A 227 -14.64 -21.27 17.69
CA VAL A 227 -13.52 -20.83 16.86
C VAL A 227 -13.47 -19.30 16.85
N LEU A 228 -12.32 -18.74 17.21
CA LEU A 228 -12.10 -17.30 17.38
C LEU A 228 -11.17 -16.75 16.30
N ASP A 229 -11.53 -15.61 15.73
CA ASP A 229 -10.69 -14.83 14.81
C ASP A 229 -11.10 -13.36 14.85
N GLY A 230 -10.30 -12.45 14.29
CA GLY A 230 -10.66 -11.05 14.31
C GLY A 230 -9.62 -10.05 13.83
N ALA A 231 -9.90 -8.80 14.19
CA ALA A 231 -9.02 -7.68 13.96
C ALA A 231 -7.75 -7.78 14.81
N GLU A 232 -6.64 -7.28 14.25
CA GLU A 232 -5.31 -7.34 14.87
C GLU A 232 -5.29 -6.70 16.26
N ALA A 233 -5.90 -5.51 16.40
CA ALA A 233 -6.00 -4.82 17.68
C ALA A 233 -6.72 -5.66 18.75
N ALA A 234 -7.67 -6.51 18.34
CA ALA A 234 -8.46 -7.34 19.24
C ALA A 234 -7.76 -8.66 19.61
N PHE A 235 -6.70 -9.06 18.89
CA PHE A 235 -6.02 -10.35 19.08
C PHE A 235 -5.63 -10.61 20.54
N PRO A 236 -5.02 -9.66 21.27
CA PRO A 236 -4.69 -9.87 22.68
C PRO A 236 -5.91 -10.21 23.56
N VAL A 237 -7.09 -9.64 23.25
CA VAL A 237 -8.32 -9.78 24.04
C VAL A 237 -8.91 -11.17 23.90
N TYR A 238 -9.15 -11.62 22.67
CA TYR A 238 -9.77 -12.92 22.48
C TYR A 238 -8.80 -14.08 22.73
N SER A 239 -7.49 -13.88 22.53
CA SER A 239 -6.49 -14.83 23.00
C SER A 239 -6.49 -14.97 24.52
N ALA A 240 -6.61 -13.85 25.26
CA ALA A 240 -6.67 -13.91 26.73
C ALA A 240 -7.96 -14.56 27.23
N PHE A 241 -9.10 -14.29 26.59
CA PHE A 241 -10.35 -14.98 26.91
C PHE A 241 -10.23 -16.48 26.70
N ALA A 242 -9.74 -16.92 25.52
CA ALA A 242 -9.51 -18.34 25.25
C ALA A 242 -8.54 -18.96 26.25
N ASN A 243 -7.42 -18.29 26.55
CA ASN A 243 -6.43 -18.76 27.52
C ASN A 243 -7.01 -18.94 28.93
N ALA A 244 -8.02 -18.14 29.30
CA ALA A 244 -8.70 -18.25 30.59
C ALA A 244 -9.75 -19.37 30.63
N VAL A 245 -10.51 -19.60 29.55
CA VAL A 245 -11.70 -20.47 29.57
C VAL A 245 -11.54 -21.80 28.82
N TYR A 246 -10.56 -21.94 27.92
CA TYR A 246 -10.35 -23.17 27.16
C TYR A 246 -9.33 -24.05 27.87
N THR A 247 -9.80 -25.17 28.43
CA THR A 247 -8.93 -26.08 29.18
C THR A 247 -7.93 -26.77 28.24
N GLY A 248 -6.64 -26.69 28.57
CA GLY A 248 -5.56 -27.33 27.81
C GLY A 248 -5.23 -26.64 26.47
N ILE A 249 -5.69 -25.41 26.24
CA ILE A 249 -5.54 -24.72 24.95
C ILE A 249 -4.08 -24.55 24.51
N SER A 250 -3.13 -24.41 25.43
CA SER A 250 -1.70 -24.30 25.12
C SER A 250 -1.14 -25.58 24.49
N ASP A 251 -1.60 -26.75 24.93
CA ASP A 251 -1.24 -28.05 24.35
C ASP A 251 -2.04 -28.35 23.07
N ILE A 252 -3.09 -27.56 22.83
CA ILE A 252 -4.16 -27.82 21.88
C ILE A 252 -4.32 -26.59 20.96
N TYR A 253 -3.26 -26.27 20.22
CA TYR A 253 -3.30 -25.17 19.25
C TYR A 253 -4.23 -25.48 18.06
N PHE A 254 -4.31 -26.76 17.67
CA PHE A 254 -5.03 -27.22 16.48
C PHE A 254 -6.12 -28.23 16.84
N ASN A 255 -7.33 -28.03 16.30
CA ASN A 255 -8.36 -29.07 16.33
C ASN A 255 -8.09 -30.13 15.28
N ASN A 256 -7.42 -31.20 15.70
CA ASN A 256 -7.04 -32.32 14.85
C ASN A 256 -8.23 -33.00 14.13
N LYS A 257 -9.46 -32.90 14.66
CA LYS A 257 -10.64 -33.46 13.98
C LYS A 257 -11.25 -32.50 12.97
N ARG A 258 -11.28 -31.20 13.29
CA ARG A 258 -11.81 -30.15 12.40
C ARG A 258 -10.78 -29.62 11.39
N GLN A 259 -9.50 -29.88 11.64
CA GLN A 259 -8.35 -29.36 10.92
C GLN A 259 -8.32 -27.82 10.89
N ILE A 260 -8.65 -27.17 12.02
CA ILE A 260 -8.67 -25.70 12.16
C ILE A 260 -8.00 -25.26 13.46
N GLU A 261 -7.37 -24.07 13.43
CA GLU A 261 -6.93 -23.35 14.61
C GLU A 261 -8.13 -22.79 15.37
N VAL A 262 -8.21 -23.05 16.67
CA VAL A 262 -9.34 -22.62 17.51
C VAL A 262 -9.24 -21.12 17.84
N VAL A 263 -8.02 -20.59 17.90
CA VAL A 263 -7.74 -19.17 18.07
C VAL A 263 -6.78 -18.77 16.96
N SER A 264 -7.25 -17.96 16.02
CA SER A 264 -6.49 -17.57 14.84
C SER A 264 -6.48 -16.05 14.67
N PHE A 265 -5.58 -15.57 13.84
CA PHE A 265 -5.56 -14.19 13.37
C PHE A 265 -5.42 -14.19 11.86
N THR A 266 -6.47 -13.76 11.17
CA THR A 266 -6.45 -13.60 9.70
C THR A 266 -6.71 -12.16 9.26
N ASN A 267 -6.72 -11.19 10.17
CA ASN A 267 -7.11 -9.79 9.97
C ASN A 267 -8.63 -9.53 9.88
N THR A 268 -9.02 -8.25 9.94
CA THR A 268 -10.43 -7.83 9.95
C THR A 268 -11.24 -8.32 8.74
N ILE A 269 -10.65 -8.31 7.55
CA ILE A 269 -11.36 -8.59 6.30
C ILE A 269 -11.59 -10.10 6.19
N TYR A 270 -10.52 -10.90 6.28
CA TYR A 270 -10.63 -12.36 6.13
C TYR A 270 -11.35 -12.99 7.31
N ALA A 271 -11.13 -12.54 8.56
CA ALA A 271 -11.84 -13.08 9.71
C ALA A 271 -13.36 -12.85 9.61
N PHE A 272 -13.78 -11.70 9.07
CA PHE A 272 -15.20 -11.42 8.86
C PHE A 272 -15.78 -12.28 7.72
N GLU A 273 -15.03 -12.49 6.63
CA GLU A 273 -15.42 -13.44 5.59
C GLU A 273 -15.58 -14.88 6.13
N ARG A 274 -14.65 -15.31 6.98
CA ARG A 274 -14.70 -16.61 7.66
C ARG A 274 -15.92 -16.73 8.58
N LEU A 275 -16.28 -15.67 9.30
CA LEU A 275 -17.50 -15.62 10.11
C LEU A 275 -18.75 -15.88 9.26
N VAL A 276 -18.95 -15.13 8.17
CA VAL A 276 -20.17 -15.27 7.35
C VAL A 276 -20.22 -16.62 6.60
N LYS A 277 -19.07 -17.22 6.31
CA LYS A 277 -18.95 -18.59 5.76
C LYS A 277 -19.18 -19.69 6.80
N GLY A 278 -19.24 -19.35 8.09
CA GLY A 278 -19.40 -20.31 9.19
C GLY A 278 -18.13 -21.07 9.57
N GLU A 279 -16.95 -20.56 9.17
CA GLU A 279 -15.64 -21.13 9.53
C GLU A 279 -15.13 -20.62 10.88
N VAL A 280 -15.67 -19.49 11.35
CA VAL A 280 -15.37 -18.84 12.63
C VAL A 280 -16.69 -18.66 13.36
N ASP A 281 -16.69 -18.93 14.67
CA ASP A 281 -17.87 -18.80 15.50
C ASP A 281 -18.05 -17.38 16.05
N ILE A 282 -16.93 -16.74 16.43
CA ILE A 282 -16.90 -15.39 16.99
C ILE A 282 -15.82 -14.56 16.30
N PHE A 283 -16.23 -13.48 15.66
CA PHE A 283 -15.33 -12.44 15.17
C PHE A 283 -15.12 -11.36 16.24
N PHE A 284 -13.88 -10.92 16.45
CA PHE A 284 -13.57 -9.83 17.38
C PHE A 284 -13.08 -8.58 16.65
N GLY A 285 -13.67 -7.43 16.93
CA GLY A 285 -13.25 -6.18 16.31
C GLY A 285 -14.20 -5.01 16.55
N ALA A 286 -14.02 -3.95 15.78
CA ALA A 286 -14.97 -2.83 15.76
C ALA A 286 -16.27 -3.22 15.03
N GLN A 287 -17.23 -2.30 14.97
CA GLN A 287 -18.45 -2.48 14.21
C GLN A 287 -18.17 -2.79 12.71
N PRO A 288 -19.03 -3.58 12.04
CA PRO A 288 -18.82 -3.97 10.65
C PRO A 288 -18.99 -2.78 9.71
N SER A 289 -18.17 -2.77 8.65
CA SER A 289 -18.28 -1.81 7.54
C SER A 289 -19.58 -2.02 6.76
N GLN A 290 -19.92 -1.06 5.89
CA GLN A 290 -21.08 -1.21 5.02
C GLN A 290 -20.92 -2.40 4.08
N GLU A 291 -19.71 -2.63 3.56
CA GLU A 291 -19.39 -3.78 2.71
C GLU A 291 -19.50 -5.10 3.47
N GLN A 292 -19.08 -5.13 4.73
CA GLN A 292 -19.22 -6.30 5.61
C GLN A 292 -20.69 -6.59 5.95
N LYS A 293 -21.51 -5.57 6.21
CA LYS A 293 -22.96 -5.74 6.38
C LYS A 293 -23.62 -6.31 5.13
N GLN A 294 -23.31 -5.75 3.96
CA GLN A 294 -23.78 -6.27 2.67
C GLN A 294 -23.28 -7.69 2.39
N LEU A 295 -22.06 -8.03 2.82
CA LEU A 295 -21.53 -9.38 2.70
C LEU A 295 -22.34 -10.36 3.57
N ALA A 296 -22.66 -10.00 4.82
CA ALA A 296 -23.51 -10.83 5.67
C ALA A 296 -24.91 -11.02 5.06
N GLU A 297 -25.52 -9.96 4.52
CA GLU A 297 -26.80 -10.03 3.81
C GLU A 297 -26.74 -10.97 2.60
N ARG A 298 -25.66 -10.92 1.81
CA ARG A 298 -25.47 -11.84 0.65
C ARG A 298 -25.38 -13.31 1.05
N PHE A 299 -24.89 -13.59 2.26
CA PHE A 299 -24.79 -14.94 2.82
C PHE A 299 -26.02 -15.34 3.65
N ASP A 300 -27.06 -14.49 3.68
CA ASP A 300 -28.27 -14.68 4.49
C ASP A 300 -27.95 -14.88 5.97
N LYS A 301 -27.04 -14.04 6.49
CA LYS A 301 -26.56 -14.09 7.88
C LYS A 301 -27.01 -12.84 8.64
N GLU A 302 -27.72 -13.05 9.74
CA GLU A 302 -28.03 -12.00 10.71
C GLU A 302 -26.88 -11.91 11.74
N LEU A 303 -26.30 -10.73 11.90
CA LEU A 303 -25.18 -10.48 12.82
C LEU A 303 -25.70 -10.10 14.21
N VAL A 304 -25.12 -10.70 15.25
CA VAL A 304 -25.33 -10.31 16.65
C VAL A 304 -24.07 -9.63 17.17
N LEU A 305 -24.17 -8.36 17.54
CA LEU A 305 -23.05 -7.55 18.01
C LEU A 305 -23.09 -7.46 19.53
N THR A 306 -22.18 -8.15 20.20
CA THR A 306 -22.06 -8.12 21.67
C THR A 306 -20.90 -7.21 22.06
N PRO A 307 -21.12 -6.03 22.66
CA PRO A 307 -20.02 -5.21 23.15
C PRO A 307 -19.32 -5.95 24.28
N ILE A 308 -17.98 -5.97 24.27
CA ILE A 308 -17.13 -6.63 25.27
C ILE A 308 -16.12 -5.68 25.91
N GLY A 309 -15.89 -4.51 25.32
CA GLY A 309 -15.04 -3.45 25.87
C GLY A 309 -15.24 -2.15 25.12
N LYS A 310 -14.61 -1.09 25.61
CA LYS A 310 -14.52 0.23 24.98
C LYS A 310 -13.09 0.51 24.53
N GLU A 311 -12.99 1.28 23.46
CA GLU A 311 -11.74 1.72 22.86
C GLU A 311 -11.90 3.16 22.37
N ALA A 312 -10.80 3.87 22.14
CA ALA A 312 -10.77 5.13 21.42
C ALA A 312 -10.19 4.95 20.01
N PHE A 313 -10.88 5.54 19.04
CA PHE A 313 -10.30 5.81 17.73
C PHE A 313 -9.53 7.12 17.78
N VAL A 314 -8.21 7.03 17.65
CA VAL A 314 -7.28 8.13 17.91
C VAL A 314 -6.61 8.60 16.63
N PHE A 315 -6.31 9.89 16.60
CA PHE A 315 -5.48 10.51 15.59
C PHE A 315 -4.09 10.79 16.16
N PHE A 316 -3.06 10.67 15.33
CA PHE A 316 -1.69 10.88 15.74
C PHE A 316 -0.84 11.48 14.63
N VAL A 317 0.22 12.15 15.05
CA VAL A 317 1.21 12.80 14.19
C VAL A 317 2.61 12.42 14.64
N ASN A 318 3.61 12.78 13.85
CA ASN A 318 5.00 12.73 14.30
C ASN A 318 5.18 13.51 15.62
N SER A 319 5.95 12.96 16.56
CA SER A 319 6.13 13.55 17.89
C SER A 319 6.77 14.95 17.88
N LYS A 320 7.43 15.34 16.80
CA LYS A 320 8.01 16.68 16.58
C LYS A 320 7.08 17.66 15.86
N ASN A 321 5.90 17.23 15.43
CA ASN A 321 4.88 18.13 14.90
C ASN A 321 4.33 19.02 16.03
N SER A 322 3.99 20.28 15.77
CA SER A 322 3.48 21.21 16.80
C SER A 322 1.97 21.13 17.03
N VAL A 323 1.21 20.40 16.20
CA VAL A 323 -0.23 20.20 16.38
C VAL A 323 -0.47 19.26 17.56
N ASP A 324 -1.25 19.68 18.55
CA ASP A 324 -1.60 18.87 19.75
C ASP A 324 -3.10 18.57 19.86
N ASN A 325 -3.93 19.30 19.11
CA ASN A 325 -5.38 19.19 19.11
C ASN A 325 -5.94 19.37 17.71
N LEU A 326 -6.99 18.61 17.38
CA LEU A 326 -7.82 18.87 16.20
C LEU A 326 -9.29 18.92 16.60
N ALA A 327 -10.02 19.87 16.04
CA ALA A 327 -11.46 19.85 16.12
C ALA A 327 -12.04 18.79 15.17
N THR A 328 -13.18 18.20 15.51
CA THR A 328 -13.82 17.16 14.69
C THR A 328 -14.09 17.63 13.25
N ASN A 329 -14.45 18.90 13.05
CA ASN A 329 -14.63 19.47 11.72
C ASN A 329 -13.30 19.58 10.94
N GLN A 330 -12.19 19.94 11.60
CA GLN A 330 -10.87 20.00 10.97
C GLN A 330 -10.43 18.61 10.49
N ILE A 331 -10.72 17.55 11.24
CA ILE A 331 -10.47 16.18 10.80
C ILE A 331 -11.22 15.87 9.51
N ARG A 332 -12.52 16.21 9.44
CA ARG A 332 -13.33 16.02 8.23
C ARG A 332 -12.81 16.84 7.06
N ASP A 333 -12.42 18.08 7.29
CA ASP A 333 -11.88 18.95 6.24
C ASP A 333 -10.51 18.44 5.75
N ILE A 334 -9.66 17.90 6.63
CA ILE A 334 -8.39 17.28 6.25
C ILE A 334 -8.61 16.04 5.40
N TYR A 335 -9.44 15.11 5.87
CA TYR A 335 -9.67 13.83 5.22
C TYR A 335 -10.59 13.89 4.00
N SER A 336 -11.28 15.02 3.77
CA SER A 336 -11.97 15.33 2.50
C SER A 336 -11.12 16.14 1.52
N GLY A 337 -9.91 16.56 1.92
CA GLY A 337 -9.00 17.35 1.11
C GLY A 337 -9.35 18.86 1.04
N LYS A 338 -10.29 19.35 1.85
CA LYS A 338 -10.61 20.79 1.97
C LYS A 338 -9.53 21.56 2.73
N LEU A 339 -8.97 20.96 3.79
CA LEU A 339 -7.88 21.53 4.59
C LEU A 339 -6.61 20.76 4.30
N THR A 340 -5.69 21.37 3.54
CA THR A 340 -4.52 20.67 3.00
C THR A 340 -3.18 21.10 3.61
N ASN A 341 -3.15 22.06 4.53
CA ASN A 341 -1.90 22.60 5.09
C ASN A 341 -1.95 22.63 6.63
N CYS A 342 -0.87 22.18 7.27
CA CYS A 342 -0.72 22.10 8.72
C CYS A 342 -0.83 23.49 9.40
N ASN A 343 -0.47 24.59 8.71
CA ASN A 343 -0.54 25.94 9.26
C ASN A 343 -1.96 26.35 9.72
N ALA A 344 -2.99 25.84 9.05
CA ALA A 344 -4.39 26.10 9.36
C ALA A 344 -4.86 25.43 10.67
N VAL A 345 -4.05 24.52 11.22
CA VAL A 345 -4.32 23.81 12.48
C VAL A 345 -3.20 24.03 13.52
N GLY A 346 -2.39 25.09 13.36
CA GLY A 346 -1.31 25.44 14.30
C GLY A 346 0.02 24.70 14.08
N GLY A 347 0.16 24.03 12.93
CA GLY A 347 1.38 23.35 12.51
C GLY A 347 2.36 24.24 11.72
N SER A 348 3.43 23.63 11.22
CA SER A 348 4.34 24.24 10.25
C SER A 348 3.66 24.50 8.89
N ASP A 349 4.24 25.38 8.06
CA ASP A 349 3.77 25.60 6.69
C ASP A 349 4.17 24.43 5.77
N GLU A 350 3.47 23.31 5.92
CA GLU A 350 3.68 22.07 5.18
C GLU A 350 2.34 21.47 4.76
N LYS A 351 2.27 20.92 3.55
CA LYS A 351 1.09 20.17 3.06
C LYS A 351 0.84 18.97 3.98
N ILE A 352 -0.38 18.76 4.42
CA ILE A 352 -0.76 17.61 5.25
C ILE A 352 -0.71 16.33 4.39
N ARG A 353 -0.07 15.29 4.93
CA ARG A 353 -0.12 13.92 4.40
C ARG A 353 -1.05 13.10 5.30
N ALA A 354 -2.34 13.11 4.99
CA ALA A 354 -3.33 12.35 5.72
C ALA A 354 -3.36 10.91 5.20
N PHE A 355 -2.78 9.99 5.98
CA PHE A 355 -2.74 8.56 5.67
C PHE A 355 -4.10 7.94 5.95
N GLN A 356 -4.49 7.04 5.05
CA GLN A 356 -5.71 6.23 5.17
C GLN A 356 -5.34 4.75 5.27
N ARG A 357 -6.33 3.87 5.41
CA ARG A 357 -6.17 2.42 5.53
C ARG A 357 -6.97 1.71 4.43
N PRO A 358 -6.66 0.44 4.11
CA PRO A 358 -7.45 -0.32 3.14
C PRO A 358 -8.95 -0.36 3.52
N GLN A 359 -9.81 -0.28 2.51
CA GLN A 359 -11.26 -0.41 2.68
C GLN A 359 -11.62 -1.75 3.35
N GLY A 360 -12.59 -1.73 4.26
CA GLY A 360 -12.98 -2.92 5.05
C GLY A 360 -12.08 -3.19 6.28
N SER A 361 -10.95 -2.50 6.44
CA SER A 361 -10.18 -2.56 7.70
C SER A 361 -10.90 -1.84 8.84
N GLY A 362 -10.76 -2.32 10.07
CA GLY A 362 -11.53 -1.80 11.21
C GLY A 362 -11.33 -0.31 11.47
N SER A 363 -10.10 0.20 11.36
CA SER A 363 -9.80 1.62 11.51
C SER A 363 -10.32 2.46 10.34
N GLN A 364 -10.32 1.95 9.10
CA GLN A 364 -10.95 2.62 7.96
C GLN A 364 -12.47 2.73 8.14
N THR A 365 -13.11 1.66 8.64
CA THR A 365 -14.54 1.65 8.93
C THR A 365 -14.92 2.73 9.93
N ILE A 366 -14.16 2.89 11.02
CA ILE A 366 -14.42 3.95 11.99
C ILE A 366 -14.09 5.34 11.40
N MET A 367 -13.05 5.47 10.58
CA MET A 367 -12.77 6.73 9.88
C MET A 367 -13.96 7.17 9.01
N GLN A 368 -14.59 6.25 8.27
CA GLN A 368 -15.79 6.55 7.47
C GLN A 368 -16.96 7.02 8.35
N VAL A 369 -17.12 6.46 9.55
CA VAL A 369 -18.13 6.90 10.51
C VAL A 369 -17.83 8.32 11.01
N VAL A 370 -16.56 8.65 11.30
CA VAL A 370 -16.13 10.00 11.68
C VAL A 370 -16.46 11.02 10.59
N MET A 371 -16.29 10.63 9.32
CA MET A 371 -16.60 11.46 8.16
C MET A 371 -18.10 11.70 7.96
N SER A 372 -18.96 10.82 8.48
CA SER A 372 -20.41 10.89 8.28
C SER A 372 -20.75 11.00 6.78
N ASP A 373 -21.47 12.02 6.36
CA ASP A 373 -21.86 12.21 4.95
C ASP A 373 -20.76 12.88 4.11
N THR A 374 -19.60 13.22 4.71
CA THR A 374 -18.51 13.87 3.99
C THR A 374 -17.67 12.81 3.26
N PRO A 375 -17.50 12.89 1.93
CA PRO A 375 -16.65 11.94 1.22
C PRO A 375 -15.17 12.06 1.64
N LEU A 376 -14.50 10.91 1.75
CA LEU A 376 -13.04 10.85 1.87
C LEU A 376 -12.37 11.23 0.55
N MET A 377 -11.22 11.89 0.63
CA MET A 377 -10.33 12.06 -0.53
C MET A 377 -9.70 10.72 -0.93
N ASP A 378 -9.12 10.67 -2.13
CA ASP A 378 -8.34 9.50 -2.54
C ASP A 378 -7.18 9.24 -1.55
N PRO A 379 -6.95 7.98 -1.14
CA PRO A 379 -5.88 7.66 -0.21
C PRO A 379 -4.51 7.85 -0.86
N LEU A 380 -3.51 8.20 -0.05
CA LEU A 380 -2.11 8.06 -0.45
C LEU A 380 -1.85 6.59 -0.79
N LYS A 381 -1.08 6.36 -1.85
CA LYS A 381 -0.72 5.02 -2.31
C LYS A 381 0.75 4.75 -2.16
N GLU A 382 1.14 3.48 -2.20
CA GLU A 382 2.53 3.07 -2.37
C GLU A 382 2.65 2.05 -3.50
N GLU A 383 3.76 2.09 -4.22
CA GLU A 383 4.10 1.07 -5.20
C GLU A 383 4.69 -0.14 -4.47
N VAL A 384 4.11 -1.32 -4.69
CA VAL A 384 4.61 -2.61 -4.19
C VAL A 384 5.00 -3.47 -5.38
N SER A 385 6.20 -4.06 -5.30
CA SER A 385 6.75 -4.93 -6.36
C SER A 385 6.72 -6.38 -5.90
N GLY A 386 5.94 -7.23 -6.57
CA GLY A 386 5.92 -8.68 -6.38
C GLY A 386 6.68 -9.47 -7.48
N MET A 387 6.54 -10.81 -7.49
CA MET A 387 7.18 -11.72 -8.48
C MET A 387 6.67 -11.57 -9.94
N GLY A 388 5.81 -10.61 -10.24
CA GLY A 388 5.25 -10.44 -11.58
C GLY A 388 4.70 -9.06 -11.88
N ASP A 389 4.18 -8.35 -10.86
CA ASP A 389 3.53 -7.07 -11.08
C ASP A 389 3.94 -5.96 -10.11
N LEU A 390 4.01 -4.75 -10.67
CA LEU A 390 4.03 -3.50 -9.93
C LEU A 390 2.57 -3.12 -9.68
N ILE A 391 2.15 -3.11 -8.42
CA ILE A 391 0.78 -2.73 -8.02
C ILE A 391 0.83 -1.48 -7.15
N GLU A 392 -0.26 -0.71 -7.15
CA GLU A 392 -0.43 0.39 -6.18
C GLU A 392 -1.42 -0.05 -5.10
N GLU A 393 -1.01 0.08 -3.85
CA GLU A 393 -1.85 -0.19 -2.68
C GLU A 393 -2.00 1.06 -1.82
N VAL A 394 -2.93 1.05 -0.86
CA VAL A 394 -3.06 2.15 0.12
C VAL A 394 -1.80 2.21 0.97
N ALA A 395 -1.14 3.37 1.01
CA ALA A 395 0.11 3.54 1.73
C ALA A 395 -0.07 3.35 3.23
N ASN A 396 0.80 2.54 3.82
CA ASN A 396 0.94 2.47 5.26
C ASN A 396 1.43 3.80 5.85
N TYR A 397 1.02 4.09 7.10
CA TYR A 397 1.46 5.30 7.79
C TYR A 397 2.99 5.37 7.85
N ARG A 398 3.54 6.53 7.46
CA ARG A 398 4.96 6.83 7.58
C ARG A 398 5.14 8.07 8.40
N ASN A 399 6.10 8.03 9.31
CA ASN A 399 6.27 9.04 10.33
C ASN A 399 6.91 10.35 9.83
N TYR A 400 6.47 10.87 8.68
CA TYR A 400 6.87 12.18 8.17
C TYR A 400 6.40 13.30 9.12
N LYS A 401 7.13 14.42 9.14
CA LYS A 401 6.80 15.57 10.00
C LYS A 401 5.38 16.10 9.78
N ASN A 402 4.90 16.07 8.54
CA ASN A 402 3.57 16.48 8.10
C ASN A 402 2.56 15.33 7.95
N ALA A 403 2.86 14.15 8.50
CA ALA A 403 1.94 13.02 8.47
C ALA A 403 0.85 13.15 9.53
N LEU A 404 -0.38 12.82 9.14
CA LEU A 404 -1.51 12.57 10.04
C LEU A 404 -1.99 11.14 9.81
N GLY A 405 -2.08 10.36 10.88
CA GLY A 405 -2.61 9.01 10.85
C GLY A 405 -3.70 8.81 11.91
N TYR A 406 -4.36 7.66 11.84
CA TYR A 406 -5.31 7.22 12.85
C TYR A 406 -5.17 5.72 13.12
N SER A 407 -5.60 5.30 14.30
CA SER A 407 -5.68 3.89 14.70
C SER A 407 -6.57 3.76 15.94
N PHE A 408 -6.57 2.58 16.55
CA PHE A 408 -7.11 2.36 17.89
C PHE A 408 -6.04 2.67 18.95
N ARG A 409 -6.44 3.26 20.08
CA ARG A 409 -5.50 3.67 21.14
C ARG A 409 -4.64 2.50 21.60
N PHE A 410 -5.24 1.37 21.98
CA PHE A 410 -4.48 0.23 22.50
C PHE A 410 -3.47 -0.31 21.48
N PHE A 411 -3.81 -0.31 20.20
CA PHE A 411 -2.86 -0.68 19.15
C PHE A 411 -1.61 0.21 19.19
N THR A 412 -1.78 1.53 19.34
CA THR A 412 -0.67 2.51 19.35
C THR A 412 0.08 2.61 20.68
N THR A 413 -0.56 2.29 21.81
CA THR A 413 0.04 2.48 23.15
C THR A 413 0.47 1.17 23.80
N GLY A 414 -0.12 0.04 23.41
CA GLY A 414 0.11 -1.27 24.00
C GLY A 414 0.78 -2.27 23.05
N MET A 415 0.22 -2.45 21.84
CA MET A 415 0.77 -3.42 20.87
C MET A 415 1.99 -2.90 20.13
N ASN A 416 1.96 -1.64 19.68
CA ASN A 416 3.05 -0.99 18.96
C ASN A 416 3.42 0.36 19.56
N PRO A 417 3.84 0.41 20.83
CA PRO A 417 4.22 1.67 21.47
C PRO A 417 5.42 2.30 20.76
N SER A 418 5.25 3.53 20.27
CA SER A 418 6.31 4.31 19.65
C SER A 418 6.40 5.71 20.25
N ARG A 419 7.62 6.12 20.62
CA ARG A 419 7.94 7.49 21.07
C ARG A 419 8.05 8.48 19.92
N GLU A 420 7.99 8.00 18.68
CA GLU A 420 8.14 8.83 17.50
C GLU A 420 6.82 9.40 17.00
N ILE A 421 5.69 8.94 17.55
CA ILE A 421 4.36 9.51 17.32
C ILE A 421 3.82 10.12 18.62
N LYS A 422 2.86 11.04 18.48
CA LYS A 422 2.07 11.55 19.59
C LYS A 422 0.59 11.51 19.23
N LEU A 423 -0.23 11.09 20.18
CA LEU A 423 -1.69 11.10 20.03
C LEU A 423 -2.20 12.54 20.19
N LEU A 424 -3.19 12.90 19.39
CA LEU A 424 -3.84 14.20 19.43
C LEU A 424 -5.06 14.18 20.35
N SER A 425 -5.27 15.29 21.05
CA SER A 425 -6.58 15.59 21.64
C SER A 425 -7.58 15.95 20.54
N ILE A 426 -8.85 15.60 20.76
CA ILE A 426 -9.93 15.93 19.83
C ILE A 426 -10.96 16.77 20.57
N ASP A 427 -11.31 17.91 19.98
CA ASP A 427 -12.19 18.91 20.61
C ASP A 427 -11.73 19.29 22.03
N GLY A 428 -10.41 19.32 22.26
CA GLY A 428 -9.77 19.62 23.55
C GLY A 428 -9.74 18.46 24.55
N VAL A 429 -10.17 17.25 24.15
CA VAL A 429 -10.24 16.07 25.03
C VAL A 429 -9.18 15.05 24.65
N GLU A 430 -8.35 14.66 25.61
CA GLU A 430 -7.32 13.63 25.41
C GLU A 430 -7.89 12.21 25.37
N PRO A 431 -7.32 11.29 24.58
CA PRO A 431 -7.71 9.88 24.52
C PRO A 431 -7.13 9.07 25.70
N ASN A 432 -7.41 9.49 26.93
CA ASN A 432 -7.03 8.74 28.14
C ASN A 432 -8.20 7.89 28.65
N GLU A 433 -7.91 6.92 29.54
CA GLU A 433 -8.92 5.97 30.01
C GLU A 433 -10.10 6.65 30.72
N GLU A 434 -9.87 7.72 31.47
CA GLU A 434 -10.95 8.45 32.15
C GLU A 434 -11.92 9.07 31.15
N ASN A 435 -11.41 9.73 30.11
CA ASN A 435 -12.22 10.36 29.06
C ASN A 435 -12.94 9.32 28.19
N ILE A 436 -12.33 8.16 27.96
CA ILE A 436 -12.95 7.04 27.23
C ILE A 436 -14.06 6.41 28.07
N ARG A 437 -13.77 6.15 29.36
CA ARG A 437 -14.72 5.55 30.31
C ARG A 437 -15.95 6.40 30.49
N SER A 438 -15.76 7.71 30.66
CA SER A 438 -16.84 8.70 30.81
C SER A 438 -17.53 9.08 29.51
N GLY A 439 -17.01 8.69 28.34
CA GLY A 439 -17.56 9.06 27.04
C GLY A 439 -17.32 10.52 26.65
N LYS A 440 -16.41 11.22 27.35
CA LYS A 440 -16.03 12.61 27.02
C LYS A 440 -15.21 12.69 25.73
N TYR A 441 -14.40 11.67 25.44
CA TYR A 441 -13.63 11.64 24.20
C TYR A 441 -14.58 11.44 23.00
N PRO A 442 -14.49 12.24 21.92
CA PRO A 442 -15.50 12.22 20.84
C PRO A 442 -15.63 10.89 20.08
N PHE A 443 -14.54 10.12 19.97
CA PHE A 443 -14.49 8.91 19.14
C PHE A 443 -14.29 7.65 19.98
N VAL A 444 -15.11 7.49 21.02
CA VAL A 444 -15.22 6.22 21.74
C VAL A 444 -15.99 5.23 20.88
N VAL A 445 -15.43 4.03 20.74
CA VAL A 445 -16.03 2.91 20.02
C VAL A 445 -16.08 1.70 20.93
N ASN A 446 -16.98 0.75 20.63
CA ASN A 446 -16.99 -0.51 21.33
C ASN A 446 -16.10 -1.53 20.58
N LEU A 447 -15.40 -2.34 21.36
CA LEU A 447 -14.88 -3.62 20.91
C LEU A 447 -16.02 -4.63 21.01
N TYR A 448 -16.31 -5.32 19.91
CA TYR A 448 -17.39 -6.30 19.80
C TYR A 448 -16.84 -7.72 19.67
N ALA A 449 -17.57 -8.66 20.28
CA ALA A 449 -17.64 -10.05 19.86
C ALA A 449 -18.88 -10.18 18.96
N ILE A 450 -18.67 -10.44 17.67
CA ILE A 450 -19.71 -10.54 16.64
C ILE A 450 -19.93 -12.00 16.30
N THR A 451 -21.17 -12.44 16.37
CA THR A 451 -21.58 -13.81 16.03
C THR A 451 -22.67 -13.81 14.97
N ILE A 452 -22.89 -14.98 14.36
CA ILE A 452 -24.07 -15.22 13.53
C ILE A 452 -25.22 -15.64 14.45
N LYS A 453 -26.41 -15.09 14.22
CA LYS A 453 -27.63 -15.51 14.91
C LYS A 453 -27.87 -17.01 14.69
N ASP A 454 -28.36 -17.68 15.73
CA ASP A 454 -28.62 -19.12 15.72
C ASP A 454 -27.37 -19.99 15.45
N ASN A 455 -26.16 -19.50 15.81
CA ASN A 455 -24.95 -20.33 15.82
C ASN A 455 -25.20 -21.60 16.67
N PRO A 456 -24.96 -22.82 16.14
CA PRO A 456 -25.30 -24.08 16.81
C PRO A 456 -24.41 -24.39 18.03
N ASN A 457 -23.31 -23.66 18.22
CA ASN A 457 -22.42 -23.87 19.35
C ASN A 457 -23.07 -23.35 20.65
N LYS A 458 -23.48 -24.29 21.51
CA LYS A 458 -24.14 -24.02 22.80
C LYS A 458 -23.32 -23.17 23.79
N HIS A 459 -22.01 -23.07 23.61
CA HIS A 459 -21.12 -22.29 24.48
C HIS A 459 -21.02 -20.82 24.11
N ILE A 460 -21.56 -20.39 22.96
CA ILE A 460 -21.48 -19.00 22.52
C ILE A 460 -22.13 -18.05 23.52
N THR A 461 -23.40 -18.28 23.87
CA THR A 461 -24.13 -17.38 24.79
C THR A 461 -23.46 -17.32 26.18
N PRO A 462 -23.18 -18.44 26.87
CA PRO A 462 -22.47 -18.39 28.15
C PRO A 462 -21.10 -17.73 28.08
N PHE A 463 -20.36 -17.92 26.97
CA PHE A 463 -19.04 -17.31 26.80
C PHE A 463 -19.16 -15.79 26.63
N LEU A 464 -20.11 -15.31 25.82
CA LEU A 464 -20.40 -13.88 25.66
C LEU A 464 -20.82 -13.22 26.98
N GLU A 465 -21.67 -13.89 27.76
CA GLU A 465 -22.07 -13.43 29.09
C GLU A 465 -20.87 -13.36 30.05
N TRP A 466 -19.99 -14.35 30.02
CA TRP A 466 -18.76 -14.36 30.81
C TRP A 466 -17.80 -13.24 30.42
N MET A 467 -17.63 -12.95 29.12
CA MET A 467 -16.83 -11.82 28.63
C MET A 467 -17.35 -10.47 29.18
N GLN A 468 -18.66 -10.32 29.30
CA GLN A 468 -19.30 -9.13 29.89
C GLN A 468 -19.34 -9.13 31.43
N GLY A 469 -19.03 -10.26 32.05
CA GLY A 469 -18.96 -10.45 33.49
C GLY A 469 -17.64 -9.96 34.10
N PRO A 470 -17.50 -10.03 35.44
CA PRO A 470 -16.36 -9.44 36.16
C PRO A 470 -14.99 -9.95 35.67
N GLN A 471 -14.81 -11.26 35.49
CA GLN A 471 -13.55 -11.85 35.04
C GLN A 471 -13.19 -11.45 33.60
N GLY A 472 -14.16 -11.42 32.69
CA GLY A 472 -13.95 -10.94 31.33
C GLY A 472 -13.58 -9.45 31.31
N GLN A 473 -14.26 -8.63 32.11
CA GLN A 473 -13.98 -7.20 32.20
C GLN A 473 -12.64 -6.88 32.88
N GLN A 474 -12.20 -7.71 33.84
CA GLN A 474 -10.84 -7.65 34.39
C GLN A 474 -9.81 -7.85 33.29
N ILE A 475 -9.95 -8.90 32.47
CA ILE A 475 -9.03 -9.18 31.35
C ILE A 475 -9.00 -8.01 30.36
N VAL A 476 -10.16 -7.46 30.00
CA VAL A 476 -10.25 -6.29 29.10
C VAL A 476 -9.43 -5.11 29.65
N GLY A 477 -9.56 -4.84 30.95
CA GLY A 477 -8.78 -3.78 31.62
C GLY A 477 -7.29 -4.06 31.67
N GLU A 478 -6.87 -5.28 32.04
CA GLU A 478 -5.46 -5.65 32.16
C GLU A 478 -4.71 -5.64 30.82
N ILE A 479 -5.42 -5.89 29.71
CA ILE A 479 -4.83 -5.74 28.38
C ILE A 479 -4.55 -4.28 28.06
N GLY A 480 -5.42 -3.35 28.50
CA GLY A 480 -5.31 -1.92 28.22
C GLY A 480 -6.48 -1.33 27.46
N TYR A 481 -7.56 -2.10 27.27
CA TYR A 481 -8.86 -1.59 26.84
C TYR A 481 -9.66 -1.04 28.03
N VAL A 482 -10.74 -0.33 27.76
CA VAL A 482 -11.61 0.23 28.81
C VAL A 482 -12.80 -0.70 29.05
N PRO A 483 -13.01 -1.23 30.27
CA PRO A 483 -14.17 -2.06 30.58
C PRO A 483 -15.52 -1.36 30.34
N LEU A 484 -16.56 -2.14 30.01
CA LEU A 484 -17.93 -1.68 29.80
C LEU A 484 -18.60 -1.19 31.08
N LYS A 485 -18.34 -1.91 32.19
CA LYS A 485 -18.89 -1.65 33.52
C LYS A 485 -17.76 -1.24 34.46
N MET A 486 -18.07 -0.31 35.36
CA MET A 486 -17.15 0.15 36.38
C MET A 486 -16.87 -0.99 37.37
N GLU A 487 -15.60 -1.33 37.61
CA GLU A 487 -15.20 -1.86 38.91
C GLU A 487 -14.80 -0.68 39.80
N GLY A 488 -15.57 -0.49 40.88
CA GLY A 488 -15.48 0.65 41.80
C GLY A 488 -16.85 0.84 42.46
N ARG A 489 -17.17 -0.01 43.44
CA ARG A 489 -17.08 0.25 44.90
C ARG A 489 -18.24 1.12 45.37
N GLU A 490 -19.02 0.54 46.29
CA GLU A 490 -20.16 1.10 47.06
C GLU A 490 -20.41 2.61 46.97
#